data_AF-A0A6G1YRK3-F1
#
_entry.id   AF-A0A6G1YRK3-F1
#
_cell.length_a   1.000
_cell.length_b   1.000
_cell.length_c   1.000
_cell.angle_alpha   90.00
_cell.angle_beta   90.00
_cell.angle_gamma   90.00
#
_symmetry.space_group_name_H-M   'P 1'
#
loop_
_entity.id
_entity.type
_entity.pdbx_description
1 polymer ?
#
loop_
_entity_poly.entity_id
_entity_poly.type
_entity_poly.pdbx_seq_one_letter_code
_entity_poly.pdbx_strand_id
1 'polypeptide(L)' 'MIQRTLISVSAMEAKAVPISVTMDKRKYCITCGTLATQKALFRVMDATLIERYCDKCVTENI' A
#
# COMPACT_ATOMS: atom_id res chain seq x y z
N MET A 1 -9.49 -12.05 -17.69
CA MET A 1 -9.37 -11.88 -16.21
C MET A 1 -7.88 -11.80 -15.91
N ILE A 2 -7.39 -10.69 -15.35
CA ILE A 2 -5.97 -10.56 -15.02
C ILE A 2 -5.73 -11.30 -13.70
N GLN A 3 -4.96 -12.38 -13.74
CA GLN A 3 -4.61 -13.13 -12.53
C GLN A 3 -3.57 -12.34 -11.74
N ARG A 4 -3.96 -11.89 -10.54
CA ARG A 4 -3.09 -11.19 -9.60
C ARG A 4 -2.74 -12.14 -8.47
N THR A 5 -1.45 -12.40 -8.28
CA THR A 5 -0.98 -13.26 -7.18
C THR A 5 -0.37 -12.38 -6.10
N LEU A 6 -0.92 -12.41 -4.89
CA LEU A 6 -0.33 -11.70 -3.75
C LEU A 6 1.03 -12.34 -3.42
N ILE A 7 2.09 -11.53 -3.41
CA ILE A 7 3.45 -11.97 -3.09
C ILE A 7 3.71 -11.76 -1.60
N SER A 8 3.44 -10.54 -1.10
CA SER A 8 3.69 -10.18 0.28
C SER A 8 2.90 -8.94 0.70
N VAL A 9 2.58 -8.88 1.99
CA VAL A 9 2.04 -7.68 2.65
C VAL A 9 3.03 -7.24 3.70
N SER A 10 3.32 -5.95 3.76
CA SER A 10 4.19 -5.37 4.77
C SER A 10 3.56 -4.10 5.32
N ALA A 11 3.50 -4.00 6.65
CA ALA A 11 3.17 -2.76 7.32
C ALA A 11 4.29 -1.75 7.04
N MET A 12 3.89 -0.54 6.63
CA MET A 12 4.78 0.60 6.59
C MET A 12 4.88 1.11 8.03
N GLU A 13 6.01 0.89 8.69
CA GLU A 13 6.25 1.49 10.01
C GLU A 13 6.09 3.01 9.89
N ALA A 14 5.03 3.54 10.50
CA ALA A 14 4.71 4.95 10.52
C ALA A 14 5.64 5.67 11.50
N LYS A 15 6.95 5.68 11.20
CA LYS A 15 7.86 6.56 11.93
C LYS A 15 7.37 7.99 11.66
N ALA A 16 6.90 8.69 12.69
CA ALA A 16 6.51 10.08 12.60
C ALA A 16 7.77 10.88 12.21
N VAL A 17 7.91 11.18 10.93
CA VAL A 17 8.98 12.01 10.40
C VAL A 17 8.39 13.42 10.29
N PRO A 18 9.05 14.45 10.85
CA PRO A 18 8.56 15.81 10.77
C PRO A 18 8.36 16.22 9.32
N ILE A 19 7.33 17.04 9.09
CA ILE A 19 6.89 17.56 7.79
C ILE A 19 8.01 18.44 7.21
N SER A 20 9.06 17.83 6.69
CA SER A 20 10.16 18.49 5.99
C SER A 20 10.17 17.98 4.56
N VAL A 21 9.37 18.66 3.73
CA VAL A 21 9.42 18.81 2.27
C VAL A 21 10.48 17.93 1.58
N THR A 22 10.25 16.62 1.56
CA THR A 22 11.00 15.65 0.76
C THR A 22 10.05 14.59 0.23
N MET A 23 8.96 14.99 -0.45
CA MET A 23 8.03 14.10 -1.17
C MET A 23 7.89 12.72 -0.51
N ASP A 24 7.54 12.71 0.78
CA ASP A 24 7.52 11.51 1.60
C ASP A 24 6.81 10.41 0.84
N LYS A 25 7.53 9.32 0.56
CA LYS A 25 7.11 8.19 -0.27
C LYS A 25 5.97 7.38 0.37
N ARG A 26 5.08 7.98 1.16
CA ARG A 26 3.81 7.43 1.67
C ARG A 26 2.67 7.82 0.72
N LYS A 27 2.57 7.11 -0.41
CA LYS A 27 1.40 7.15 -1.31
C LYS A 27 0.12 6.77 -0.53
N TYR A 28 -0.99 7.37 -0.94
CA TYR A 28 -2.32 7.19 -0.36
C TYR A 28 -2.90 5.79 -0.57
N CYS A 29 -3.91 5.45 0.22
CA CYS A 29 -4.71 4.24 0.11
C CYS A 29 -5.46 4.26 -1.22
N ILE A 30 -5.32 3.19 -2.01
CA ILE A 30 -5.98 3.09 -3.32
C ILE A 30 -7.50 3.03 -3.22
N THR A 31 -8.03 2.58 -2.07
CA THR A 31 -9.47 2.41 -1.85
C THR A 31 -10.18 3.70 -1.43
N CYS A 32 -9.58 4.47 -0.52
CA CYS A 32 -10.26 5.61 0.12
C CYS A 32 -9.46 6.93 0.08
N GLY A 33 -8.24 6.93 -0.46
CA GLY A 33 -7.42 8.14 -0.59
C GLY A 33 -6.81 8.65 0.71
N THR A 34 -7.00 7.98 1.86
CA THR A 34 -6.33 8.34 3.12
C THR A 34 -4.86 7.94 3.10
N LEU A 35 -4.07 8.32 4.13
CA LEU A 35 -2.70 7.83 4.25
C LEU A 35 -2.69 6.30 4.31
N ALA A 36 -1.87 5.67 3.46
CA ALA A 36 -1.67 4.23 3.50
C ALA A 36 -0.67 3.85 4.59
N THR A 37 -0.97 2.77 5.29
CA THR A 37 -0.16 2.18 6.36
C THR A 37 0.35 0.79 5.98
N GLN A 38 -0.17 0.20 4.90
CA GLN A 38 0.22 -1.10 4.41
C GLN A 38 0.59 -1.06 2.93
N LYS A 39 1.52 -1.94 2.54
CA LYS A 39 1.96 -2.17 1.16
C LYS A 39 1.72 -3.62 0.80
N ALA A 40 1.00 -3.85 -0.28
CA ALA A 40 0.85 -5.16 -0.88
C ALA A 40 1.64 -5.21 -2.18
N LEU A 41 2.49 -6.25 -2.33
CA LEU A 41 3.09 -6.60 -3.61
C LEU A 41 2.24 -7.68 -4.27
N PHE A 42 1.84 -7.43 -5.50
CA PHE A 42 1.17 -8.38 -6.36
C PHE A 42 2.05 -8.68 -7.57
N ARG A 43 2.12 -9.95 -7.97
CA ARG A 43 2.67 -10.36 -9.25
C ARG A 43 1.55 -10.35 -10.27
N VAL A 44 1.78 -9.68 -11.39
CA VAL A 44 0.83 -9.56 -12.49
C VAL A 44 1.57 -9.88 -13.78
N MET A 45 1.39 -11.10 -14.30
CA MET A 45 2.07 -11.61 -15.51
C MET A 45 3.58 -11.32 -15.51
N ASP A 46 4.02 -10.25 -16.17
CA ASP A 46 5.42 -9.85 -16.34
C ASP A 46 5.83 -8.64 -15.48
N ALA A 47 4.95 -8.16 -14.60
CA ALA A 47 5.16 -6.99 -13.77
C ALA A 47 4.88 -7.27 -12.28
N THR A 48 5.52 -6.47 -11.44
CA THR A 48 5.20 -6.41 -10.00
C THR A 48 4.40 -5.15 -9.74
N LEU A 49 3.14 -5.32 -9.33
CA LEU A 49 2.27 -4.24 -8.93
C LEU A 49 2.42 -3.99 -7.43
N ILE A 50 2.57 -2.73 -7.05
CA ILE A 50 2.61 -2.30 -5.66
C ILE A 50 1.33 -1.53 -5.38
N GLU A 51 0.44 -2.11 -4.60
CA GLU A 51 -0.76 -1.45 -4.09
C GLU A 51 -0.56 -1.08 -2.62
N ARG A 52 -1.28 -0.05 -2.18
CA ARG A 52 -1.15 0.47 -0.82
C ARG A 52 -2.52 0.72 -0.23
N TYR A 53 -2.64 0.36 1.03
CA TYR A 53 -3.92 0.35 1.73
C TYR A 53 -3.75 0.96 3.12
N CYS A 54 -4.82 1.51 3.66
CA CYS A 54 -4.90 1.84 5.08
C CYS A 54 -5.46 0.65 5.87
N ASP A 55 -5.13 0.56 7.16
CA ASP A 55 -5.56 -0.55 8.03
C ASP A 55 -7.07 -0.76 8.01
N LYS A 56 -7.83 0.34 7.91
CA LYS A 56 -9.29 0.28 7.81
C LYS A 56 -9.74 -0.49 6.57
N CYS A 57 -9.23 -0.13 5.39
CA CYS A 57 -9.62 -0.78 4.14
C CYS A 57 -9.09 -2.21 4.02
N VAL A 58 -7.98 -2.55 4.67
CA VAL A 58 -7.50 -3.94 4.75
C VAL A 58 -8.42 -4.77 5.64
N THR A 59 -8.77 -4.26 6.82
CA THR A 59 -9.59 -4.98 7.80
C THR A 59 -11.04 -5.15 7.32
N GLU A 60 -11.58 -4.18 6.58
CA GLU A 60 -12.95 -4.27 6.03
C GLU A 60 -13.07 -5.15 4.76
N ASN A 61 -11.97 -5.68 4.22
CA ASN A 61 -11.95 -6.51 2.99
C ASN A 61 -11.28 -7.89 3.15
N ILE A 62 -11.02 -8.35 4.38
CA ILE A 62 -10.47 -9.69 4.65
C ILE A 62 -11.36 -10.50 5.58
#